data_AF-A0A1F7Q6G9-F1
#
_entry.id   AF-A0A1F7Q6G9-F1
#
_cell.length_a   1.000
_cell.length_b   1.000
_cell.length_c   1.000
_cell.angle_alpha   90.00
_cell.angle_beta   90.00
_cell.angle_gamma   90.00
#
_symmetry.space_group_name_H-M   'P 1'
#
loop_
_entity.id
_entity.type
_entity.pdbx_description
1 polymer ?
#
loop_
_entity_poly.entity_id
_entity_poly.type
_entity_poly.pdbx_seq_one_letter_code
_entity_poly.pdbx_strand_id
1 'polypeptide(L)'
;MLALLFASFCVVAAIIGGLLALKGQNRLNLTLGLTAGILLGLVAFNLLPEIFNISANQNLNVIWPMVAFTVGFLLFHTVEKLILVHDSHEKQYSTHSHPYVGIASSAALIVHSFLDGMSIGLAFSLSNAIGIAVAVAVIAHRFADGFSSVNLMMLSKNSHSQTMKVLTAVTLAPIFGVLASLLFTLPP
;
A
#
# COMPACT_ATOMS: atom_id res chain seq x y z
N MET A 1 19.52 -3.16 -7.34
CA MET A 1 20.13 -2.27 -6.32
C MET A 1 19.26 -1.04 -6.04
N LEU A 2 18.80 -0.30 -7.06
CA LEU A 2 17.91 0.86 -6.88
C LEU A 2 16.59 0.52 -6.16
N ALA A 3 15.92 -0.58 -6.53
CA ALA A 3 14.67 -0.99 -5.87
C ALA A 3 14.80 -1.14 -4.34
N LEU A 4 15.89 -1.75 -3.86
CA LEU A 4 16.16 -1.90 -2.43
C LEU A 4 16.47 -0.56 -1.74
N LEU A 5 17.17 0.35 -2.43
CA LEU A 5 17.39 1.71 -1.93
C LEU A 5 16.06 2.44 -1.73
N PHE A 6 15.17 2.42 -2.71
CA PHE A 6 13.85 3.04 -2.58
C PHE A 6 12.96 2.33 -1.54
N ALA A 7 13.05 1.01 -1.40
CA ALA A 7 12.38 0.29 -0.32
C ALA A 7 12.87 0.73 1.08
N SER A 8 14.16 1.07 1.22
CA SER A 8 14.67 1.63 2.48
C SER A 8 14.06 3.01 2.80
N PHE A 9 13.81 3.85 1.79
CA PHE A 9 13.07 5.10 2.00
C PHE A 9 11.60 4.86 2.37
N CYS A 10 10.97 3.81 1.84
CA CYS A 10 9.62 3.39 2.24
C CYS A 10 9.57 3.01 3.74
N VAL A 11 10.59 2.30 4.22
CA VAL A 11 10.74 1.93 5.64
C VAL A 11 10.84 3.18 6.49
N VAL A 12 11.70 4.12 6.12
CA VAL A 12 11.88 5.40 6.85
C VAL A 12 10.59 6.20 6.88
N ALA A 13 9.91 6.37 5.75
CA ALA A 13 8.65 7.11 5.66
C ALA A 13 7.58 6.50 6.59
N ALA A 14 7.42 5.19 6.58
CA ALA A 14 6.45 4.49 7.43
C ALA A 14 6.82 4.55 8.92
N ILE A 15 8.11 4.46 9.28
CA ILE A 15 8.56 4.63 10.68
C ILE A 15 8.22 6.04 11.16
N ILE A 16 8.52 7.07 10.37
CA ILE A 16 8.21 8.47 10.74
C ILE A 16 6.70 8.62 10.94
N GLY A 17 5.87 8.10 10.02
CA GLY A 17 4.42 8.11 10.15
C GLY A 17 3.93 7.46 11.44
N GLY A 18 4.40 6.25 11.75
CA GLY A 18 4.02 5.51 12.96
C GLY A 18 4.46 6.19 14.26
N LEU A 19 5.68 6.74 14.30
CA LEU A 19 6.18 7.47 15.47
C LEU A 19 5.38 8.77 15.72
N LEU A 20 4.94 9.46 14.66
CA LEU A 20 4.08 10.63 14.80
C LEU A 20 2.67 10.28 15.26
N ALA A 21 2.15 9.12 14.87
CA ALA A 21 0.87 8.61 15.39
C ALA A 21 0.95 8.35 16.91
N LEU A 22 2.05 7.77 17.40
CA LEU A 22 2.27 7.59 18.85
C LEU A 22 2.33 8.91 19.62
N LYS A 23 2.69 10.02 18.96
CA LYS A 23 2.74 11.37 19.56
C LYS A 23 1.39 12.12 19.50
N GLY A 24 0.32 11.51 18.99
CA GLY A 24 -1.03 12.08 19.01
C GLY A 24 -1.25 13.25 18.04
N GLN A 25 -0.52 13.32 16.93
CA GLN A 25 -0.70 14.41 15.95
C GLN A 25 -1.94 14.17 15.06
N ASN A 26 -2.80 15.19 14.91
CA ASN A 26 -4.12 15.07 14.29
C ASN A 26 -4.21 15.60 12.83
N ARG A 27 -3.10 15.64 12.07
CA ARG A 27 -3.02 16.31 10.73
C ARG A 27 -3.15 15.36 9.52
N LEU A 28 -4.01 14.34 9.64
CA LEU A 28 -4.14 13.28 8.64
C LEU A 28 -4.82 13.69 7.34
N ASN A 29 -5.83 14.55 7.38
CA ASN A 29 -6.70 14.76 6.22
C ASN A 29 -5.95 15.35 5.01
N LEU A 30 -4.95 16.20 5.27
CA LEU A 30 -4.10 16.77 4.22
C LEU A 30 -3.09 15.78 3.67
N THR A 31 -2.52 14.92 4.52
CA THR A 31 -1.56 13.90 4.09
C THR A 31 -2.26 12.82 3.29
N LEU A 32 -3.44 12.35 3.72
CA LEU A 32 -4.27 11.40 2.99
C LEU A 32 -4.76 11.96 1.64
N GLY A 33 -5.13 13.24 1.59
CA GLY A 33 -5.51 13.89 0.33
C GLY A 33 -4.34 14.00 -0.64
N LEU A 34 -3.16 14.39 -0.16
CA LEU A 34 -1.94 14.47 -0.96
C LEU A 34 -1.54 13.10 -1.52
N THR A 35 -1.59 12.05 -0.71
CA THR A 35 -1.20 10.69 -1.12
C THR A 35 -2.17 10.11 -2.13
N ALA A 36 -3.48 10.30 -1.93
CA ALA A 36 -4.49 9.92 -2.91
C ALA A 36 -4.27 10.61 -4.27
N GLY A 37 -3.94 11.91 -4.26
CA GLY A 37 -3.61 12.67 -5.47
C GLY A 37 -2.37 12.15 -6.19
N ILE A 38 -1.29 11.86 -5.47
CA ILE A 38 -0.04 11.32 -6.03
C ILE A 38 -0.27 9.93 -6.66
N LEU A 39 -1.01 9.05 -5.98
CA LEU A 39 -1.33 7.72 -6.50
C LEU A 39 -2.20 7.79 -7.76
N LEU A 40 -3.23 8.64 -7.76
CA LEU A 40 -4.07 8.85 -8.93
C LEU A 40 -3.25 9.41 -10.11
N GLY A 41 -2.34 10.35 -9.83
CA GLY A 41 -1.41 10.90 -10.82
C GLY A 41 -0.45 9.85 -11.38
N LEU A 42 0.13 8.98 -10.54
CA LEU A 42 0.98 7.87 -10.98
C LEU A 42 0.23 6.94 -11.94
N VAL A 43 -0.98 6.53 -11.56
CA VAL A 43 -1.79 5.63 -12.38
C VAL A 43 -2.11 6.28 -13.72
N ALA A 44 -2.56 7.54 -13.71
CA ALA A 44 -2.99 8.25 -14.91
C ALA A 44 -1.84 8.62 -15.86
N PHE A 45 -0.72 9.12 -15.33
CA PHE A 45 0.35 9.70 -16.15
C PHE A 45 1.53 8.77 -16.39
N ASN A 46 1.67 7.69 -15.61
CA ASN A 46 2.82 6.79 -15.73
C ASN A 46 2.38 5.37 -16.07
N LEU A 47 1.50 4.75 -15.28
CA LEU A 47 1.13 3.34 -15.49
C LEU A 47 0.21 3.11 -16.70
N LEU A 48 -0.86 3.90 -16.86
CA LEU A 48 -1.76 3.74 -18.01
C LEU A 48 -1.06 4.00 -19.36
N PRO A 49 -0.29 5.08 -19.54
CA PRO A 49 0.44 5.29 -20.79
C PRO A 49 1.44 4.17 -21.09
N GLU A 50 2.13 3.66 -20.07
CA GLU A 50 3.08 2.57 -20.22
C GLU A 50 2.40 1.27 -20.67
N ILE A 51 1.26 0.93 -20.06
CA ILE A 51 0.48 -0.25 -20.45
C ILE A 51 0.05 -0.17 -21.92
N PHE A 52 -0.36 1.01 -22.40
CA PHE A 52 -0.71 1.19 -23.81
C PHE A 52 0.49 1.06 -24.75
N ASN A 53 1.65 1.58 -24.34
CA ASN A 53 2.89 1.44 -25.11
C ASN A 53 3.32 -0.03 -25.23
N ILE A 54 3.34 -0.78 -24.11
CA ILE A 54 3.65 -2.22 -24.10
C ILE A 54 2.63 -2.99 -24.95
N SER A 55 1.34 -2.69 -24.81
CA SER A 55 0.29 -3.36 -25.59
C SER A 55 0.44 -3.14 -27.09
N ALA A 56 0.78 -1.91 -27.51
CA ALA A 56 1.04 -1.59 -28.91
C ALA A 56 2.27 -2.34 -29.44
N ASN A 57 3.37 -2.37 -28.69
CA ASN A 57 4.62 -3.05 -29.09
C ASN A 57 4.45 -4.57 -29.21
N GLN A 58 3.65 -5.17 -28.34
CA GLN A 58 3.39 -6.62 -28.34
C GLN A 58 2.18 -7.02 -29.19
N ASN A 59 1.57 -6.09 -29.94
CA ASN A 59 0.33 -6.31 -30.71
C ASN A 59 -0.81 -6.91 -29.87
N LEU A 60 -0.87 -6.57 -28.59
CA LEU A 60 -1.92 -7.01 -27.68
C LEU A 60 -3.15 -6.11 -27.81
N ASN A 61 -4.33 -6.71 -27.68
CA ASN A 61 -5.58 -5.95 -27.64
C ASN A 61 -5.66 -5.15 -26.32
N VAL A 62 -5.73 -3.83 -26.45
CA VAL A 62 -5.81 -2.85 -25.34
C VAL A 62 -6.98 -3.13 -24.37
N ILE A 63 -8.00 -3.86 -24.81
CA ILE A 63 -9.13 -4.27 -23.96
C ILE A 63 -8.65 -5.13 -22.77
N TRP A 64 -7.69 -6.04 -22.96
CA TRP A 64 -7.28 -6.97 -21.90
C TRP A 64 -6.64 -6.28 -20.68
N PRO A 65 -5.68 -5.35 -20.83
CA PRO A 65 -5.17 -4.59 -19.70
C PRO A 65 -6.25 -3.75 -19.00
N MET A 66 -7.22 -3.20 -19.74
CA MET A 66 -8.31 -2.43 -19.13
C MET A 66 -9.26 -3.32 -18.33
N VAL A 67 -9.56 -4.52 -18.83
CA VAL A 67 -10.31 -5.54 -18.07
C VAL A 67 -9.55 -5.92 -16.80
N ALA A 68 -8.24 -6.17 -16.89
CA ALA A 68 -7.41 -6.48 -15.73
C ALA A 68 -7.39 -5.34 -14.70
N PHE A 69 -7.30 -4.09 -15.13
CA PHE A 69 -7.42 -2.90 -14.28
C PHE A 69 -8.78 -2.85 -13.56
N THR A 70 -9.89 -3.03 -14.29
CA THR A 70 -11.24 -3.05 -13.70
C THR A 70 -11.43 -4.20 -12.73
N VAL A 71 -10.99 -5.42 -13.08
CA VAL A 71 -11.07 -6.60 -12.20
C VAL A 71 -10.25 -6.38 -10.93
N GLY A 72 -9.03 -5.84 -11.05
CA GLY A 72 -8.19 -5.48 -9.91
C GLY A 72 -8.87 -4.48 -8.98
N PHE A 73 -9.46 -3.41 -9.55
CA PHE A 73 -10.22 -2.43 -8.78
C PHE A 73 -11.43 -3.07 -8.07
N LEU A 74 -12.25 -3.86 -8.76
CA LEU A 74 -13.44 -4.49 -8.18
C LEU A 74 -13.08 -5.50 -7.09
N LEU A 75 -12.00 -6.27 -7.27
CA LEU A 75 -11.49 -7.19 -6.26
C LEU A 75 -11.08 -6.41 -5.01
N PHE A 76 -10.26 -5.38 -5.16
CA PHE A 76 -9.82 -4.55 -4.03
C PHE A 76 -11.00 -3.87 -3.34
N HIS A 77 -11.92 -3.29 -4.11
CA HIS A 77 -13.14 -2.66 -3.59
C HIS A 77 -14.02 -3.65 -2.81
N THR A 78 -14.14 -4.89 -3.29
CA THR A 78 -14.90 -5.94 -2.61
C THR A 78 -14.24 -6.35 -1.31
N VAL A 79 -12.91 -6.56 -1.31
CA VAL A 79 -12.15 -6.88 -0.09
C VAL A 79 -12.29 -5.76 0.94
N GLU A 80 -12.14 -4.50 0.53
CA GLU A 80 -12.31 -3.34 1.39
C GLU A 80 -13.71 -3.29 2.00
N LYS A 81 -14.75 -3.47 1.19
CA LYS A 81 -16.14 -3.49 1.68
C LYS A 81 -16.42 -4.66 2.60
N LEU A 82 -15.89 -5.84 2.35
CA LEU A 82 -16.09 -6.99 3.25
C LEU A 82 -15.48 -6.75 4.64
N ILE A 83 -14.33 -6.08 4.70
CA ILE A 83 -13.69 -5.69 5.96
C ILE A 83 -14.53 -4.61 6.68
N LEU A 84 -14.98 -3.57 5.96
CA LEU A 84 -15.77 -2.47 6.51
C LEU A 84 -17.21 -2.85 6.91
N VAL A 85 -17.82 -3.82 6.24
CA VAL A 85 -19.19 -4.28 6.58
C VAL A 85 -19.20 -4.94 7.96
N HIS A 86 -18.13 -5.64 8.35
CA HIS A 86 -17.96 -6.14 9.72
C HIS A 86 -17.94 -5.00 10.76
N ASP A 87 -17.37 -3.85 10.41
CA ASP A 87 -17.28 -2.65 11.26
C ASP A 87 -18.65 -1.94 11.43
N SER A 88 -19.53 -2.06 10.43
CA SER A 88 -20.85 -1.39 10.41
C SER A 88 -21.92 -2.09 11.24
N HIS A 89 -21.84 -3.42 11.42
CA HIS A 89 -22.77 -4.18 12.25
C HIS A 89 -22.49 -4.04 13.75
N GLU A 90 -21.32 -3.51 14.15
CA GLU A 90 -20.97 -3.31 15.56
C GLU A 90 -21.49 -2.00 16.17
N LYS A 91 -21.85 -0.98 15.36
CA LYS A 91 -22.41 0.27 15.91
C LYS A 91 -23.83 0.14 16.48
N GLN A 92 -24.53 -0.94 16.16
CA GLN A 92 -25.90 -1.19 16.62
C GLN A 92 -25.95 -2.01 17.92
N TYR A 93 -24.83 -2.58 18.39
CA TYR A 93 -24.75 -3.38 19.61
C TYR A 93 -23.65 -2.84 20.54
N SER A 94 -24.08 -2.28 21.68
CA SER A 94 -23.30 -1.92 22.88
C SER A 94 -21.77 -2.15 22.85
N THR A 95 -20.99 -1.06 22.88
CA THR A 95 -19.67 -0.87 23.54
C THR A 95 -18.73 -2.07 23.75
N HIS A 96 -18.61 -3.00 22.79
CA HIS A 96 -17.59 -4.05 22.82
C HIS A 96 -16.55 -3.78 21.73
N SER A 97 -15.39 -3.28 22.12
CA SER A 97 -14.25 -3.06 21.22
C SER A 97 -13.54 -4.40 21.03
N HIS A 98 -13.62 -5.02 19.85
CA HIS A 98 -12.93 -6.29 19.57
C HIS A 98 -11.49 -6.05 19.09
N PRO A 99 -10.46 -6.53 19.82
CA PRO A 99 -9.05 -6.40 19.40
C PRO A 99 -8.75 -7.00 18.02
N TYR A 100 -9.58 -7.97 17.61
CA TYR A 100 -9.49 -8.69 16.33
C TYR A 100 -9.63 -7.78 15.10
N VAL A 101 -10.41 -6.70 15.18
CA VAL A 101 -10.60 -5.76 14.05
C VAL A 101 -9.29 -5.04 13.74
N GLY A 102 -8.60 -4.54 14.77
CA GLY A 102 -7.29 -3.90 14.62
C GLY A 102 -6.24 -4.83 14.01
N ILE A 103 -6.25 -6.11 14.38
CA ILE A 103 -5.33 -7.12 13.84
C ILE A 103 -5.67 -7.43 12.38
N ALA A 104 -6.94 -7.62 12.03
CA ALA A 104 -7.37 -7.90 10.66
C ALA A 104 -7.04 -6.73 9.71
N SER A 105 -7.35 -5.50 10.11
CA SER A 105 -7.02 -4.29 9.34
C SER A 105 -5.50 -4.10 9.20
N SER A 106 -4.74 -4.42 10.26
CA SER A 106 -3.27 -4.41 10.21
C SER A 106 -2.70 -5.48 9.28
N ALA A 107 -3.29 -6.67 9.25
CA ALA A 107 -2.89 -7.73 8.34
C ALA A 107 -3.11 -7.33 6.88
N ALA A 108 -4.25 -6.72 6.56
CA ALA A 108 -4.52 -6.16 5.24
C ALA A 108 -3.46 -5.10 4.86
N LEU A 109 -3.09 -4.23 5.79
CA LEU A 109 -2.08 -3.21 5.56
C LEU A 109 -0.67 -3.78 5.37
N ILE A 110 -0.32 -4.88 6.05
CA ILE A 110 0.95 -5.60 5.83
C ILE A 110 0.99 -6.18 4.41
N VAL A 111 -0.10 -6.82 3.96
CA VAL A 111 -0.20 -7.36 2.60
C VAL A 111 -0.13 -6.24 1.56
N HIS A 112 -0.82 -5.12 1.78
CA HIS A 112 -0.74 -3.94 0.93
C HIS A 112 0.70 -3.42 0.82
N SER A 113 1.36 -3.23 1.96
CA SER A 113 2.76 -2.75 2.03
C SER A 113 3.74 -3.72 1.34
N PHE A 114 3.45 -5.02 1.35
CA PHE A 114 4.22 -6.02 0.61
C PHE A 114 4.03 -5.86 -0.90
N LEU A 115 2.78 -5.69 -1.36
CA LEU A 115 2.46 -5.46 -2.77
C LEU A 115 3.06 -4.16 -3.30
N ASP A 116 3.18 -3.12 -2.48
CA ASP A 116 3.90 -1.90 -2.83
C ASP A 116 5.38 -2.18 -3.12
N GLY A 117 6.03 -2.95 -2.26
CA GLY A 117 7.41 -3.39 -2.48
C GLY A 117 7.57 -4.20 -3.75
N MET A 118 6.65 -5.15 -3.98
CA MET A 118 6.65 -5.95 -5.21
C MET A 118 6.48 -5.06 -6.44
N SER A 119 5.61 -4.05 -6.37
CA SER A 119 5.37 -3.07 -7.45
C SER A 119 6.63 -2.25 -7.75
N ILE A 120 7.36 -1.78 -6.74
CA ILE A 120 8.65 -1.10 -6.92
C ILE A 120 9.63 -2.02 -7.65
N GLY A 121 9.76 -3.26 -7.18
CA GLY A 121 10.70 -4.22 -7.76
C GLY A 121 10.39 -4.54 -9.22
N LEU A 122 9.13 -4.86 -9.54
CA LEU A 122 8.67 -5.13 -10.90
C LEU A 122 8.81 -3.90 -11.82
N ALA A 123 8.52 -2.70 -11.31
CA ALA A 123 8.66 -1.47 -12.08
C ALA A 123 10.12 -1.19 -12.49
N PHE A 124 11.08 -1.44 -11.60
CA PHE A 124 12.52 -1.34 -11.92
C PHE A 124 12.99 -2.43 -12.89
N SER A 125 12.31 -3.58 -12.94
CA SER A 125 12.59 -4.62 -13.95
C SER A 125 12.13 -4.21 -15.35
N LEU A 126 11.14 -3.31 -15.46
CA LEU A 126 10.69 -2.74 -16.74
C LEU A 126 11.60 -1.60 -17.20
N SER A 127 11.74 -0.54 -16.39
CA SER A 127 12.67 0.55 -16.67
C SER A 127 13.00 1.37 -15.42
N ASN A 128 14.15 2.04 -15.42
CA ASN A 128 14.53 2.93 -14.32
C ASN A 128 13.55 4.11 -14.15
N ALA A 129 13.01 4.65 -15.25
CA ALA A 129 12.07 5.78 -15.19
C ALA A 129 10.75 5.38 -14.51
N ILE A 130 10.18 4.23 -14.91
CA ILE A 130 8.95 3.70 -14.30
C ILE A 130 9.22 3.32 -12.84
N GLY A 131 10.34 2.65 -12.57
CA GLY A 131 10.76 2.27 -11.22
C GLY A 131 10.86 3.47 -10.27
N ILE A 132 11.49 4.57 -10.69
CA ILE A 132 11.58 5.80 -9.89
C ILE A 132 10.21 6.43 -9.68
N ALA A 133 9.38 6.54 -10.72
CA ALA A 133 8.04 7.12 -10.61
C ALA A 133 7.17 6.34 -9.61
N VAL A 134 7.13 5.00 -9.74
CA VAL A 134 6.40 4.10 -8.83
C VAL A 134 6.95 4.23 -7.41
N ALA A 135 8.28 4.21 -7.25
CA ALA A 135 8.90 4.32 -5.93
C ALA A 135 8.57 5.63 -5.22
N VAL A 136 8.61 6.77 -5.92
CA VAL A 136 8.26 8.08 -5.34
C VAL A 136 6.80 8.09 -4.89
N ALA A 137 5.89 7.57 -5.72
CA ALA A 137 4.48 7.50 -5.38
C ALA A 137 4.22 6.56 -4.20
N VAL A 138 4.95 5.45 -4.10
CA VAL A 138 4.91 4.55 -2.94
C VAL A 138 5.40 5.29 -1.69
N ILE A 139 6.62 5.82 -1.70
CA ILE A 139 7.21 6.54 -0.56
C ILE A 139 6.28 7.63 -0.02
N ALA A 140 5.61 8.36 -0.92
CA ALA A 140 4.69 9.43 -0.53
C ALA A 140 3.57 8.93 0.40
N HIS A 141 2.96 7.77 0.13
CA HIS A 141 1.84 7.26 0.92
C HIS A 141 2.24 6.31 2.05
N ARG A 142 3.45 5.75 2.01
CA ARG A 142 4.00 4.94 3.11
C ARG A 142 3.99 5.65 4.46
N PHE A 143 4.13 6.97 4.47
CA PHE A 143 3.96 7.77 5.69
C PHE A 143 2.56 7.60 6.30
N ALA A 144 1.53 7.72 5.47
CA ALA A 144 0.15 7.60 5.90
C ALA A 144 -0.16 6.17 6.37
N ASP A 145 0.45 5.15 5.75
CA ASP A 145 0.28 3.76 6.16
C ASP A 145 0.86 3.49 7.54
N GLY A 146 2.11 3.92 7.78
CA GLY A 146 2.74 3.76 9.10
C GLY A 146 1.98 4.49 10.20
N PHE A 147 1.44 5.67 9.89
CA PHE A 147 0.57 6.41 10.80
C PHE A 147 -0.75 5.65 11.08
N SER A 148 -1.39 5.15 10.02
CA SER A 148 -2.67 4.44 10.10
C SER A 148 -2.56 3.11 10.83
N SER A 149 -1.46 2.37 10.62
CA SER A 149 -1.20 1.09 11.28
C SER A 149 -1.18 1.22 12.80
N VAL A 150 -0.52 2.27 13.30
CA VAL A 150 -0.43 2.55 14.74
C VAL A 150 -1.78 2.96 15.29
N ASN A 151 -2.48 3.88 14.62
CA ASN A 151 -3.77 4.36 15.11
C ASN A 151 -4.86 3.30 15.10
N LEU A 152 -4.93 2.45 14.08
CA LEU A 152 -5.89 1.33 14.04
C LEU A 152 -5.69 0.39 15.23
N MET A 153 -4.43 0.08 15.58
CA MET A 153 -4.11 -0.75 16.73
C MET A 153 -4.47 -0.07 18.06
N MET A 154 -4.17 1.22 18.22
CA MET A 154 -4.52 1.99 19.42
C MET A 154 -6.04 2.17 19.59
N LEU A 155 -6.77 2.50 18.53
CA LEU A 155 -8.23 2.64 18.53
C LEU A 155 -8.92 1.31 18.87
N SER A 156 -8.36 0.19 18.41
CA SER A 156 -8.84 -1.15 18.73
C SER A 156 -8.39 -1.67 20.11
N LYS A 157 -7.80 -0.80 20.96
CA LYS A 157 -7.29 -1.11 22.30
C LYS A 157 -6.25 -2.25 22.34
N ASN A 158 -5.49 -2.44 21.27
CA ASN A 158 -4.38 -3.39 21.27
C ASN A 158 -3.22 -2.88 22.15
N SER A 159 -2.43 -3.81 22.68
CA SER A 159 -1.28 -3.46 23.54
C SER A 159 -0.17 -2.75 22.77
N HIS A 160 0.61 -1.91 23.45
CA HIS A 160 1.76 -1.23 22.84
C HIS A 160 2.74 -2.19 22.15
N SER A 161 2.96 -3.39 22.73
CA SER A 161 3.81 -4.42 22.12
C SER A 161 3.25 -4.92 20.78
N GLN A 162 1.94 -5.16 20.70
CA GLN A 162 1.30 -5.58 19.45
C GLN A 162 1.34 -4.48 18.39
N THR A 163 1.10 -3.22 18.79
CA THR A 163 1.20 -2.06 17.91
C THR A 163 2.59 -1.94 17.30
N MET A 164 3.65 -2.10 18.10
CA MET A 164 5.02 -2.06 17.60
C MET A 164 5.33 -3.23 16.66
N LYS A 165 4.84 -4.44 16.95
CA LYS A 165 4.99 -5.59 16.04
C LYS A 165 4.34 -5.33 14.68
N VAL A 166 3.12 -4.79 14.68
CA VAL A 166 2.42 -4.40 13.44
C VAL A 166 3.21 -3.33 12.69
N LEU A 167 3.66 -2.28 13.38
CA LEU A 167 4.45 -1.23 12.74
C LEU A 167 5.73 -1.79 12.11
N THR A 168 6.45 -2.67 12.80
CA THR A 168 7.64 -3.34 12.24
C THR A 168 7.30 -4.22 11.03
N ALA A 169 6.20 -4.98 11.08
CA ALA A 169 5.78 -5.80 9.94
C ALA A 169 5.41 -4.93 8.73
N VAL A 170 4.65 -3.86 8.95
CA VAL A 170 4.25 -2.89 7.92
C VAL A 170 5.45 -2.16 7.32
N THR A 171 6.47 -1.82 8.12
CA THR A 171 7.66 -1.12 7.62
C THR A 171 8.62 -2.02 6.86
N LEU A 172 8.73 -3.30 7.22
CA LEU A 172 9.61 -4.27 6.54
C LEU A 172 8.98 -4.93 5.32
N ALA A 173 7.65 -4.98 5.25
CA ALA A 173 6.92 -5.60 4.14
C ALA A 173 7.38 -5.14 2.73
N PRO A 174 7.67 -3.85 2.47
CA PRO A 174 8.17 -3.43 1.16
C PRO A 174 9.51 -4.05 0.77
N ILE A 175 10.42 -4.28 1.74
CA ILE A 175 11.69 -4.95 1.46
C ILE A 175 11.44 -6.39 1.01
N PHE A 176 10.59 -7.12 1.74
CA PHE A 176 10.20 -8.48 1.37
C PHE A 176 9.47 -8.52 0.02
N GLY A 177 8.64 -7.52 -0.28
CA GLY A 177 8.00 -7.36 -1.58
C GLY A 177 8.99 -7.20 -2.73
N VAL A 178 9.99 -6.31 -2.58
CA VAL A 178 11.06 -6.15 -3.57
C VAL A 178 11.83 -7.46 -3.74
N LEU A 179 12.18 -8.14 -2.65
CA LEU A 179 12.89 -9.43 -2.74
C LEU A 179 12.04 -10.49 -3.44
N ALA A 180 10.74 -10.56 -3.16
CA ALA A 180 9.82 -11.49 -3.82
C ALA A 180 9.69 -11.20 -5.31
N SER A 181 9.72 -9.92 -5.72
CA SER A 181 9.67 -9.55 -7.14
C SER A 181 10.85 -10.12 -7.95
N LEU A 182 11.99 -10.40 -7.32
CA LEU A 182 13.15 -11.02 -7.98
C LEU A 182 12.87 -12.46 -8.43
N LEU A 183 11.86 -13.11 -7.87
CA LEU A 183 11.41 -14.44 -8.31
C LEU A 183 10.60 -14.37 -9.62
N PHE A 184 10.11 -13.20 -9.98
CA PHE A 184 9.31 -12.98 -11.18
C PHE A 184 10.15 -12.26 -12.25
N THR A 185 10.57 -13.01 -13.27
CA THR A 185 11.17 -12.43 -14.47
C THR A 185 10.07 -12.11 -15.47
N LEU A 186 9.82 -10.82 -15.70
CA LEU A 186 8.94 -10.40 -16.80
C LEU A 186 9.67 -10.63 -18.12
N PRO A 187 9.03 -11.25 -19.12
CA PRO A 187 9.60 -11.34 -20.46
C PRO A 187 9.83 -9.92 -21.01
N PRO A 188 10.92 -9.71 -21.77
CA PRO A 188 11.28 -8.41 -22.34
C PRO A 188 10.24 -7.87 -23.32
#